data_AF-A0A836KEN2-F1
#
_entry.id   AF-A0A836KEN2-F1
#
_cell.length_a   1.000
_cell.length_b   1.000
_cell.length_c   1.000
_cell.angle_alpha   90.00
_cell.angle_beta   90.00
_cell.angle_gamma   90.00
#
_symmetry.space_group_name_H-M   'P 1'
#
loop_
_entity.id
_entity.type
_entity.pdbx_description
1 polymer ?
#
loop_
_entity_poly.entity_id
_entity_poly.type
_entity_poly.pdbx_seq_one_letter_code
_entity_poly.pdbx_strand_id
1 'polypeptide(L)'
;MRTNAMSRELLQQCSKKHLVIHTDINKTIIQVDQAGGRTMDDVLNNNVAANTFGIVDTTDNQWHPLYSAYDSPVAPPASTSGPIMSYDAYIDSLHCAPLGMQNLPKAERDAVWKSVSNCRRQATRKFTFPGEVGEPYAPLVDLQRQHLQHRDGYYNIIPAFFHMVNTLSELDFRFTLIFRTFGSDLDTVLQEWRSFVLGTHVCKPSGPVLRRLKENYIEPLSGSFFRQDDAIYICHGPRVSLSSYLTSGFEETDPVKVLEHLHQVPGCTSACKATFADLKDHLVEYFARSRNVGGLVDYYPSWAQAAEHRTGGKVFPVSQNDPNYYFVFFDDNIFIGDEHSIVDIREADGAKSLVDIDIEKKYCVPVNAFKAILDKEYFVNELCECLRLQDSEASLGEAQLLRSQ
;
A
#
# COMPACT_ATOMS: atom_id res chain seq x y z
N MET A 1 19.41 17.32 2.98
CA MET A 1 20.15 17.43 4.27
C MET A 1 19.43 18.25 5.35
N ARG A 2 18.44 19.12 5.05
CA ARG A 2 17.64 19.82 6.08
C ARG A 2 16.38 19.07 6.56
N THR A 3 16.02 17.95 5.92
CA THR A 3 14.77 17.21 6.18
C THR A 3 14.90 16.17 7.31
N ASN A 4 16.01 15.45 7.42
CA ASN A 4 16.15 14.32 8.37
C ASN A 4 16.02 14.72 9.85
N ALA A 5 16.50 15.91 10.22
CA ALA A 5 16.39 16.39 11.61
C ALA A 5 14.94 16.73 11.97
N MET A 6 14.22 17.39 11.07
CA MET A 6 12.86 17.86 11.30
C MET A 6 11.88 16.70 11.52
N SER A 7 11.87 15.67 10.68
CA SER A 7 10.93 14.56 10.81
C SER A 7 11.16 13.73 12.07
N ARG A 8 12.43 13.53 12.43
CA ARG A 8 12.78 12.82 13.66
C ARG A 8 12.40 13.61 14.91
N GLU A 9 12.62 14.92 14.90
CA GLU A 9 12.16 15.84 15.96
C GLU A 9 10.64 15.84 16.10
N LEU A 10 9.90 15.81 14.99
CA LEU A 10 8.44 15.70 15.00
C LEU A 10 7.96 14.38 15.63
N LEU A 11 8.55 13.23 15.28
CA LEU A 11 8.23 11.95 15.94
C LEU A 11 8.55 11.95 17.44
N GLN A 12 9.54 12.72 17.88
CA GLN A 12 9.83 12.87 19.31
C GLN A 12 8.77 13.66 20.05
N GLN A 13 8.07 14.58 19.36
CA GLN A 13 6.99 15.39 19.92
C GLN A 13 5.64 14.67 19.92
N CYS A 14 5.45 13.69 19.03
CA CYS A 14 4.22 12.88 18.96
C CYS A 14 4.01 12.07 20.25
N SER A 15 2.74 11.82 20.58
CA SER A 15 2.40 10.99 21.74
C SER A 15 2.95 9.55 21.57
N LYS A 16 3.30 8.86 22.66
CA LYS A 16 3.82 7.47 22.62
C LYS A 16 2.72 6.41 22.55
N LYS A 17 1.65 6.70 21.83
CA LYS A 17 0.59 5.73 21.47
C LYS A 17 1.20 4.55 20.71
N HIS A 18 0.53 3.42 20.77
CA HIS A 18 0.93 2.23 20.01
C HIS A 18 0.60 2.44 18.53
N LEU A 19 1.59 2.32 17.65
CA LEU A 19 1.41 2.54 16.22
C LEU A 19 1.01 1.24 15.50
N VAL A 20 -0.15 1.20 14.85
CA VAL A 20 -0.59 0.07 14.03
C VAL A 20 -0.37 0.40 12.56
N ILE A 21 0.63 -0.26 11.96
CA ILE A 21 1.06 -0.05 10.58
C ILE A 21 0.59 -1.22 9.74
N HIS A 22 -0.25 -0.92 8.76
CA HIS A 22 -0.53 -1.80 7.64
C HIS A 22 0.31 -1.33 6.46
N THR A 23 0.94 -2.25 5.75
CA THR A 23 1.68 -1.93 4.53
C THR A 23 1.33 -2.95 3.49
N ASP A 24 0.91 -2.49 2.32
CA ASP A 24 0.97 -3.33 1.14
C ASP A 24 2.41 -3.71 0.82
N ILE A 25 2.56 -4.82 0.11
CA ILE A 25 3.83 -5.35 -0.33
C ILE A 25 4.20 -4.80 -1.72
N ASN A 26 3.41 -5.13 -2.75
CA ASN A 26 3.79 -4.98 -4.16
C ASN A 26 3.77 -3.51 -4.60
N LYS A 27 4.83 -3.05 -5.27
CA LYS A 27 5.05 -1.64 -5.68
C LYS A 27 5.07 -0.61 -4.53
N THR A 28 4.63 -0.98 -3.33
CA THR A 28 4.73 -0.19 -2.10
C THR A 28 6.10 -0.34 -1.45
N ILE A 29 6.49 -1.56 -1.05
CA ILE A 29 7.78 -1.82 -0.40
C ILE A 29 8.67 -2.79 -1.19
N ILE A 30 8.13 -3.53 -2.15
CA ILE A 30 8.92 -4.34 -3.10
C ILE A 30 8.71 -3.84 -4.54
N GLN A 31 9.76 -3.85 -5.35
CA GLN A 31 9.73 -3.33 -6.73
C GLN A 31 9.65 -4.46 -7.76
N VAL A 32 8.83 -5.46 -7.45
CA VAL A 32 8.51 -6.59 -8.32
C VAL A 32 7.03 -6.92 -8.14
N ASP A 33 6.38 -7.35 -9.21
CA ASP A 33 4.97 -7.77 -9.18
C ASP A 33 4.83 -9.09 -9.94
N GLN A 34 5.08 -10.20 -9.24
CA GLN A 34 4.99 -11.54 -9.82
C GLN A 34 3.55 -11.90 -10.19
N ALA A 35 2.57 -11.48 -9.38
CA ALA A 35 1.14 -11.72 -9.63
C ALA A 35 0.69 -11.06 -10.96
N GLY A 36 1.17 -9.86 -11.24
CA GLY A 36 0.96 -9.15 -12.50
C GLY A 36 1.93 -9.51 -13.62
N GLY A 37 2.87 -10.43 -13.39
CA GLY A 37 3.88 -10.86 -14.36
C GLY A 37 4.86 -9.76 -14.78
N ARG A 38 5.17 -8.82 -13.88
CA ARG A 38 6.06 -7.68 -14.12
C ARG A 38 7.45 -7.95 -13.54
N THR A 39 8.46 -7.71 -14.37
CA THR A 39 9.87 -7.70 -13.94
C THR A 39 10.17 -6.43 -13.14
N MET A 40 11.30 -6.42 -12.43
CA MET A 40 11.77 -5.19 -11.78
C MET A 40 11.92 -4.05 -12.79
N ASP A 41 12.51 -4.31 -13.96
CA ASP A 41 12.67 -3.28 -15.00
C ASP A 41 11.32 -2.73 -15.49
N ASP A 42 10.29 -3.57 -15.65
CA ASP A 42 8.94 -3.10 -15.98
C ASP A 42 8.39 -2.15 -14.91
N VAL A 43 8.60 -2.47 -13.63
CA VAL A 43 8.17 -1.65 -12.49
C VAL A 43 8.93 -0.33 -12.45
N LEU A 44 10.26 -0.36 -12.58
CA LEU A 44 11.07 0.86 -12.58
C LEU A 44 10.73 1.79 -13.75
N ASN A 45 10.41 1.24 -14.93
CA ASN A 45 9.97 2.03 -16.08
C ASN A 45 8.61 2.67 -15.84
N ASN A 46 7.65 1.90 -15.30
CA ASN A 46 6.33 2.40 -14.93
C ASN A 46 6.43 3.50 -13.84
N ASN A 47 7.33 3.36 -12.87
CA ASN A 47 7.61 4.40 -11.87
C ASN A 47 8.06 5.71 -12.53
N VAL A 48 8.91 5.65 -13.55
CA VAL A 48 9.32 6.85 -14.31
C VAL A 48 8.15 7.43 -15.10
N ALA A 49 7.35 6.60 -15.78
CA ALA A 49 6.13 7.04 -16.46
C ALA A 49 5.15 7.79 -15.55
N ALA A 50 4.97 7.31 -14.31
CA ALA A 50 4.10 7.94 -13.31
C ALA A 50 4.68 9.26 -12.75
N ASN A 51 5.99 9.47 -12.88
CA ASN A 51 6.71 10.63 -12.34
C ASN A 51 7.30 11.57 -13.41
N THR A 52 6.92 11.37 -14.68
CA THR A 52 7.25 12.30 -15.77
C THR A 52 5.99 12.98 -16.27
N PHE A 53 6.00 14.31 -16.24
CA PHE A 53 4.88 15.18 -16.60
C PHE A 53 5.09 15.78 -17.98
N GLY A 54 4.01 15.87 -18.72
CA GLY A 54 3.98 16.42 -20.06
C GLY A 54 2.64 17.08 -20.36
N ILE A 55 2.60 17.83 -21.46
CA ILE A 55 1.39 18.47 -21.96
C ILE A 55 0.75 17.58 -23.02
N VAL A 56 -0.57 17.43 -22.95
CA VAL A 56 -1.35 16.83 -24.04
C VAL A 56 -1.67 17.93 -25.04
N ASP A 57 -0.94 18.00 -26.15
CA ASP A 57 -1.09 19.07 -27.13
C ASP A 57 -2.40 18.91 -27.91
N THR A 58 -3.27 19.91 -27.85
CA THR A 58 -4.56 19.91 -28.55
C THR A 58 -4.47 19.89 -30.08
N THR A 59 -3.29 20.14 -30.66
CA THR A 59 -3.10 20.17 -32.12
C THR A 59 -2.96 18.78 -32.72
N ASP A 60 -2.28 17.86 -32.02
CA ASP A 60 -2.05 16.48 -32.45
C ASP A 60 -2.67 15.42 -31.51
N ASN A 61 -3.24 15.87 -30.38
CA ASN A 61 -3.75 15.04 -29.29
C ASN A 61 -2.71 14.05 -28.74
N GLN A 62 -1.43 14.42 -28.77
CA GLN A 62 -0.34 13.61 -28.22
C GLN A 62 0.24 14.23 -26.95
N TRP A 63 0.77 13.36 -26.10
CA TRP A 63 1.51 13.77 -24.91
C TRP A 63 2.96 14.07 -25.27
N HIS A 64 3.44 15.24 -24.84
CA HIS A 64 4.81 15.69 -25.05
C HIS A 64 5.48 15.95 -23.70
N PRO A 65 6.68 15.39 -23.46
CA PRO A 65 7.36 15.51 -22.17
C PRO A 65 7.73 16.96 -21.85
N LEU A 66 7.59 17.36 -20.59
CA LEU A 66 8.00 18.67 -20.09
C LEU A 66 9.09 18.55 -19.01
N TYR A 67 8.82 17.80 -17.94
CA TYR A 67 9.71 17.70 -16.78
C TYR A 67 9.41 16.43 -15.97
N SER A 68 10.39 15.95 -15.22
CA SER A 68 10.19 14.86 -14.25
C SER A 68 9.93 15.41 -12.85
N ALA A 69 9.59 14.52 -11.90
CA ALA A 69 9.48 14.86 -10.48
C ALA A 69 10.80 15.36 -9.85
N TYR A 70 11.94 15.22 -10.55
CA TYR A 70 13.25 15.74 -10.13
C TYR A 70 13.57 17.14 -10.67
N ASP A 71 12.88 17.54 -11.73
CA ASP A 71 13.13 18.79 -12.40
C ASP A 71 12.28 19.91 -11.77
N SER A 72 12.74 21.15 -11.89
CA SER A 72 11.86 22.30 -11.60
C SER A 72 10.76 22.33 -12.65
N PRO A 73 9.47 22.49 -12.27
CA PRO A 73 8.39 22.58 -13.23
C PRO A 73 8.66 23.66 -14.27
N VAL A 74 8.58 23.28 -15.54
CA VAL A 74 8.78 24.18 -16.68
C VAL A 74 7.43 24.54 -17.27
N ALA A 75 7.21 25.83 -17.53
CA ALA A 75 6.00 26.26 -18.22
C ALA A 75 5.96 25.70 -19.65
N PRO A 76 4.81 25.20 -20.13
CA PRO A 76 4.70 24.74 -21.51
C PRO A 76 5.00 25.88 -22.50
N PRO A 77 5.51 25.56 -23.70
CA PRO A 77 5.69 26.54 -24.76
C PRO A 77 4.39 27.33 -25.03
N ALA A 78 4.50 28.63 -25.30
CA ALA A 78 3.32 29.49 -25.51
C ALA A 78 2.43 29.05 -26.69
N SER A 79 2.97 28.23 -27.60
CA SER A 79 2.26 27.68 -28.76
C SER A 79 1.48 26.39 -28.47
N THR A 80 1.67 25.76 -27.30
CA THR A 80 0.99 24.52 -26.94
C THR A 80 -0.10 24.79 -25.90
N SER A 81 -1.26 24.17 -26.09
CA SER A 81 -2.39 24.26 -25.16
C SER A 81 -2.89 22.87 -24.82
N GLY A 82 -3.22 22.66 -23.55
CA GLY A 82 -3.77 21.39 -23.07
C GLY A 82 -3.46 21.12 -21.59
N PRO A 83 -4.03 20.04 -21.03
CA PRO A 83 -3.77 19.65 -19.66
C PRO A 83 -2.33 19.13 -19.49
N ILE A 84 -1.75 19.40 -18.33
CA ILE A 84 -0.49 18.80 -17.89
C ILE A 84 -0.82 17.60 -17.01
N MET A 85 -0.26 16.44 -17.33
CA MET A 85 -0.44 15.21 -16.58
C MET A 85 0.78 14.29 -16.71
N SER A 86 0.88 13.30 -15.82
CA SER A 86 1.91 12.26 -15.97
C SER A 86 1.66 11.42 -17.21
N TYR A 87 2.70 10.76 -17.73
CA TYR A 87 2.53 9.84 -18.85
C TYR A 87 1.59 8.68 -18.50
N ASP A 88 1.68 8.17 -17.27
CA ASP A 88 0.80 7.12 -16.76
C ASP A 88 -0.68 7.56 -16.77
N ALA A 89 -0.99 8.76 -16.28
CA ALA A 89 -2.35 9.32 -16.32
C ALA A 89 -2.85 9.56 -17.75
N TYR A 90 -1.95 9.96 -18.66
CA TYR A 90 -2.28 10.08 -20.09
C TYR A 90 -2.67 8.72 -20.68
N ILE A 91 -1.89 7.67 -20.43
CA ILE A 91 -2.19 6.31 -20.88
C ILE A 91 -3.50 5.79 -20.29
N ASP A 92 -3.78 6.07 -19.01
CA ASP A 92 -5.05 5.73 -18.38
C ASP A 92 -6.24 6.42 -19.05
N SER A 93 -6.07 7.68 -19.49
CA SER A 93 -7.11 8.42 -20.20
C SER A 93 -7.40 7.85 -21.60
N LEU A 94 -6.38 7.32 -22.30
CA LEU A 94 -6.53 6.66 -23.59
C LEU A 94 -7.18 5.28 -23.48
N HIS A 95 -6.97 4.59 -22.37
CA HIS A 95 -7.43 3.24 -22.12
C HIS A 95 -8.37 3.21 -20.92
N CYS A 96 -9.42 4.03 -20.92
CA CYS A 96 -10.43 4.02 -19.86
C CYS A 96 -11.36 2.80 -19.93
N ALA A 97 -12.03 2.49 -18.82
CA ALA A 97 -13.07 1.46 -18.80
C ALA A 97 -14.20 1.85 -19.78
N PRO A 98 -14.60 0.98 -20.73
CA PRO A 98 -15.66 1.31 -21.68
C PRO A 98 -16.99 1.62 -20.98
N LEU A 99 -17.77 2.54 -21.56
CA LEU A 99 -19.11 2.86 -21.07
C LEU A 99 -19.98 1.60 -21.01
N GLY A 100 -20.66 1.39 -19.88
CA GLY A 100 -21.53 0.24 -19.67
C GLY A 100 -20.80 -1.08 -19.39
N MET A 101 -19.47 -1.09 -19.25
CA MET A 101 -18.70 -2.30 -18.89
C MET A 101 -19.21 -2.98 -17.62
N GLN A 102 -19.71 -2.22 -16.65
CA GLN A 102 -20.28 -2.78 -15.42
C GLN A 102 -21.59 -3.56 -15.61
N ASN A 103 -22.28 -3.33 -16.74
CA ASN A 103 -23.51 -4.02 -17.08
C ASN A 103 -23.24 -5.33 -17.84
N LEU A 104 -21.98 -5.63 -18.18
CA LEU A 104 -21.61 -6.84 -18.89
C LEU A 104 -21.63 -8.07 -17.95
N PRO A 105 -21.90 -9.28 -18.49
CA PRO A 105 -21.66 -10.51 -17.75
C PRO A 105 -20.21 -10.61 -17.25
N LYS A 106 -20.00 -11.21 -16.07
CA LYS A 106 -18.69 -11.31 -15.38
C LYS A 106 -17.55 -11.71 -16.31
N ALA A 107 -17.73 -12.79 -17.09
CA ALA A 107 -16.69 -13.28 -18.00
C ALA A 107 -16.31 -12.27 -19.11
N GLU A 108 -17.28 -11.54 -19.64
CA GLU A 108 -17.03 -10.51 -20.67
C GLU A 108 -16.38 -9.27 -20.05
N ARG A 109 -16.86 -8.85 -18.87
CA ARG A 109 -16.26 -7.76 -18.09
C ARG A 109 -14.80 -8.04 -17.78
N ASP A 110 -14.47 -9.24 -17.31
CA ASP A 110 -13.11 -9.65 -16.98
C ASP A 110 -12.21 -9.67 -18.24
N ALA A 111 -12.74 -10.10 -19.38
CA ALA A 111 -12.02 -10.10 -20.65
C ALA A 111 -11.72 -8.67 -21.15
N VAL A 112 -12.71 -7.76 -21.07
CA VAL A 112 -12.55 -6.34 -21.40
C VAL A 112 -11.51 -5.69 -20.49
N TRP A 113 -11.62 -5.91 -19.17
CA TRP A 113 -10.67 -5.36 -18.20
C TRP A 113 -9.24 -5.83 -18.48
N LYS A 114 -9.08 -7.13 -18.73
CA LYS A 114 -7.78 -7.70 -19.09
C LYS A 114 -7.20 -7.05 -20.34
N SER A 115 -8.02 -6.76 -21.35
CA SER A 115 -7.56 -6.05 -22.56
C SER A 115 -7.09 -4.62 -22.24
N VAL A 116 -7.89 -3.86 -21.50
CA VAL A 116 -7.56 -2.48 -21.09
C VAL A 116 -6.28 -2.43 -20.27
N SER A 117 -6.18 -3.25 -19.22
CA SER A 117 -5.01 -3.36 -18.36
C SER A 117 -3.75 -3.78 -19.13
N ASN A 118 -3.89 -4.67 -20.13
CA ASN A 118 -2.79 -5.06 -21.01
C ASN A 118 -2.26 -3.88 -21.83
N CYS A 119 -3.15 -3.08 -22.43
CA CYS A 119 -2.75 -1.91 -23.23
C CYS A 119 -1.99 -0.91 -22.37
N ARG A 120 -2.53 -0.54 -21.20
CA ARG A 120 -1.87 0.35 -20.23
C ARG A 120 -0.47 -0.13 -19.87
N ARG A 121 -0.37 -1.40 -19.46
CA ARG A 121 0.89 -2.04 -19.09
C ARG A 121 1.92 -2.03 -20.22
N GLN A 122 1.49 -2.29 -21.47
CA GLN A 122 2.40 -2.30 -22.60
C GLN A 122 2.99 -0.92 -22.90
N ALA A 123 2.19 0.13 -22.75
CA ALA A 123 2.63 1.51 -22.97
C ALA A 123 3.59 1.97 -21.87
N THR A 124 3.26 1.73 -20.59
CA THR A 124 4.07 2.25 -19.48
C THR A 124 5.38 1.50 -19.27
N ARG A 125 5.43 0.19 -19.55
CA ARG A 125 6.64 -0.62 -19.32
C ARG A 125 7.79 -0.31 -20.28
N LYS A 126 7.49 0.33 -21.41
CA LYS A 126 8.45 0.70 -22.45
C LYS A 126 8.70 2.20 -22.52
N PHE A 127 8.11 2.99 -21.64
CA PHE A 127 8.11 4.45 -21.71
C PHE A 127 9.49 5.05 -22.02
N THR A 128 10.56 4.52 -21.42
CA THR A 128 11.93 5.03 -21.63
C THR A 128 12.78 4.22 -22.63
N PHE A 129 12.18 3.34 -23.44
CA PHE A 129 12.94 2.55 -24.42
C PHE A 129 13.37 3.43 -25.61
N PRO A 130 14.41 3.04 -26.36
CA PRO A 130 14.83 3.78 -27.54
C PRO A 130 13.69 3.98 -28.55
N GLY A 131 13.46 5.23 -28.96
CA GLY A 131 12.39 5.64 -29.86
C GLY A 131 11.05 5.97 -29.18
N GLU A 132 10.93 5.78 -27.87
CA GLU A 132 9.72 6.10 -27.11
C GLU A 132 9.78 7.52 -26.54
N VAL A 133 8.63 8.12 -26.26
CA VAL A 133 8.52 9.52 -25.84
C VAL A 133 9.24 9.83 -24.52
N GLY A 134 9.48 8.81 -23.69
CA GLY A 134 10.20 8.92 -22.43
C GLY A 134 11.69 8.58 -22.51
N GLU A 135 12.25 8.31 -23.69
CA GLU A 135 13.67 7.95 -23.85
C GLU A 135 14.64 8.88 -23.09
N PRO A 136 14.48 10.22 -23.11
CA PRO A 136 15.37 11.12 -22.35
C PRO A 136 15.39 10.89 -20.84
N TYR A 137 14.37 10.20 -20.29
CA TYR A 137 14.23 9.91 -18.87
C TYR A 137 14.73 8.50 -18.49
N ALA A 138 15.31 7.73 -19.42
CA ALA A 138 15.95 6.45 -19.13
C ALA A 138 16.97 6.50 -17.96
N PRO A 139 17.76 7.58 -17.76
CA PRO A 139 18.65 7.69 -16.59
C PRO A 139 17.93 7.61 -15.23
N LEU A 140 16.64 7.93 -15.15
CA LEU A 140 15.86 7.79 -13.91
C LEU A 140 15.52 6.33 -13.57
N VAL A 141 15.46 5.45 -14.57
CA VAL A 141 15.36 4.00 -14.36
C VAL A 141 16.67 3.48 -13.76
N ASP A 142 17.80 3.90 -14.32
CA ASP A 142 19.12 3.51 -13.84
C ASP A 142 19.38 4.02 -12.42
N LEU A 143 18.93 5.25 -12.11
CA LEU A 143 19.04 5.82 -10.77
C LEU A 143 18.29 4.99 -9.73
N GLN A 144 17.06 4.57 -10.00
CA GLN A 144 16.34 3.65 -9.10
C GLN A 144 17.09 2.33 -8.92
N ARG A 145 17.60 1.76 -10.02
CA ARG A 145 18.35 0.49 -9.98
C ARG A 145 19.59 0.60 -9.08
N GLN A 146 20.31 1.71 -9.14
CA GLN A 146 21.47 1.96 -8.29
C GLN A 146 21.10 2.00 -6.80
N HIS A 147 19.96 2.61 -6.44
CA HIS A 147 19.46 2.67 -5.07
C HIS A 147 18.96 1.33 -4.54
N LEU A 148 18.48 0.45 -5.42
CA LEU A 148 18.02 -0.90 -5.08
C LEU A 148 19.15 -1.94 -5.04
N GLN A 149 20.34 -1.62 -5.53
CA GLN A 149 21.45 -2.54 -5.58
C GLN A 149 22.27 -2.51 -4.27
N HIS A 150 22.71 -3.69 -3.83
CA HIS A 150 23.76 -3.86 -2.83
C HIS A 150 24.80 -4.87 -3.32
N ARG A 151 25.85 -5.10 -2.52
CA ARG A 151 27.00 -5.93 -2.90
C ARG A 151 26.63 -7.33 -3.43
N ASP A 152 25.56 -7.92 -2.91
CA ASP A 152 25.19 -9.32 -3.15
C ASP A 152 23.92 -9.47 -4.01
N GLY A 153 23.40 -8.37 -4.58
CA GLY A 153 22.18 -8.41 -5.39
C GLY A 153 21.34 -7.14 -5.27
N TYR A 154 20.02 -7.33 -5.29
CA TYR A 154 19.03 -6.27 -5.08
C TYR A 154 18.30 -6.48 -3.76
N TYR A 155 17.90 -5.39 -3.12
CA TYR A 155 16.97 -5.45 -2.00
C TYR A 155 15.62 -5.99 -2.51
N ASN A 156 14.97 -6.85 -1.73
CA ASN A 156 13.57 -7.19 -2.02
C ASN A 156 12.68 -6.09 -1.43
N ILE A 157 12.76 -5.83 -0.12
CA ILE A 157 12.15 -4.69 0.56
C ILE A 157 13.05 -3.46 0.45
N ILE A 158 12.50 -2.35 -0.02
CA ILE A 158 13.25 -1.10 -0.24
C ILE A 158 13.88 -0.56 1.05
N PRO A 159 15.14 -0.07 1.02
CA PRO A 159 15.86 0.33 2.23
C PRO A 159 15.19 1.42 3.09
N ALA A 160 14.43 2.33 2.47
CA ALA A 160 13.72 3.39 3.18
C ALA A 160 12.70 2.83 4.18
N PHE A 161 12.11 1.68 3.91
CA PHE A 161 11.18 1.03 4.84
C PHE A 161 11.91 0.55 6.10
N PHE A 162 13.04 -0.14 5.96
CA PHE A 162 13.87 -0.55 7.11
C PHE A 162 14.40 0.66 7.90
N HIS A 163 14.67 1.78 7.22
CA HIS A 163 15.05 3.02 7.88
C HIS A 163 13.93 3.59 8.76
N MET A 164 12.67 3.55 8.30
CA MET A 164 11.52 3.90 9.14
C MET A 164 11.43 3.00 10.38
N VAL A 165 11.53 1.68 10.20
CA VAL A 165 11.44 0.72 11.31
C VAL A 165 12.58 0.93 12.33
N ASN A 166 13.81 1.17 11.85
CA ASN A 166 14.94 1.53 12.71
C ASN A 166 14.68 2.83 13.46
N THR A 167 14.16 3.87 12.79
CA THR A 167 13.85 5.16 13.42
C THR A 167 12.80 5.01 14.52
N LEU A 168 11.73 4.25 14.28
CA LEU A 168 10.72 3.94 15.29
C LEU A 168 11.31 3.21 16.49
N SER A 169 12.15 2.22 16.23
CA SER A 169 12.82 1.43 17.27
C SER A 169 13.76 2.29 18.12
N GLU A 170 14.57 3.13 17.49
CA GLU A 170 15.51 4.04 18.16
C GLU A 170 14.80 5.09 19.03
N LEU A 171 13.60 5.51 18.62
CA LEU A 171 12.74 6.42 19.37
C LEU A 171 11.81 5.69 20.37
N ASP A 172 12.00 4.38 20.56
CA ASP A 172 11.25 3.51 21.46
C ASP A 172 9.72 3.55 21.24
N PHE A 173 9.29 3.68 19.98
CA PHE A 173 7.88 3.52 19.62
C PHE A 173 7.46 2.05 19.70
N ARG A 174 6.33 1.79 20.36
CA ARG A 174 5.65 0.49 20.27
C ARG A 174 4.86 0.46 18.98
N PHE A 175 5.02 -0.60 18.18
CA PHE A 175 4.29 -0.75 16.94
C PHE A 175 3.81 -2.17 16.70
N THR A 176 2.71 -2.29 15.96
CA THR A 176 2.28 -3.50 15.25
C THR A 176 2.50 -3.29 13.76
N LEU A 177 3.20 -4.22 13.12
CA LEU A 177 3.47 -4.19 11.69
C LEU A 177 2.79 -5.37 11.00
N ILE A 178 1.88 -5.06 10.07
CA ILE A 178 1.08 -6.03 9.33
C ILE A 178 1.36 -5.85 7.84
N PHE A 179 2.06 -6.82 7.25
CA PHE A 179 2.24 -6.90 5.80
C PHE A 179 0.96 -7.39 5.13
N ARG A 180 0.54 -6.72 4.07
CA ARG A 180 -0.72 -6.96 3.35
C ARG A 180 -0.39 -7.29 1.90
N THR A 181 -1.07 -8.24 1.29
CA THR A 181 -0.93 -8.52 -0.15
C THR A 181 -2.15 -9.24 -0.68
N PHE A 182 -2.47 -9.06 -1.95
CA PHE A 182 -3.40 -9.93 -2.68
C PHE A 182 -2.70 -11.17 -3.30
N GLY A 183 -1.36 -11.16 -3.36
CA GLY A 183 -0.54 -12.12 -4.08
C GLY A 183 0.16 -13.15 -3.18
N SER A 184 1.32 -13.62 -3.63
CA SER A 184 2.09 -14.71 -3.02
C SER A 184 3.42 -14.26 -2.38
N ASP A 185 3.71 -12.95 -2.37
CA ASP A 185 5.01 -12.40 -1.95
C ASP A 185 5.23 -12.41 -0.42
N LEU A 186 4.21 -12.80 0.35
CA LEU A 186 4.25 -12.73 1.81
C LEU A 186 5.39 -13.56 2.42
N ASP A 187 5.65 -14.77 1.90
CA ASP A 187 6.73 -15.63 2.39
C ASP A 187 8.10 -14.97 2.24
N THR A 188 8.37 -14.38 1.08
CA THR A 188 9.63 -13.70 0.78
C THR A 188 9.84 -12.49 1.69
N VAL A 189 8.79 -11.69 1.91
CA VAL A 189 8.83 -10.52 2.80
C VAL A 189 9.09 -10.93 4.25
N LEU A 190 8.42 -11.97 4.75
CA LEU A 190 8.64 -12.45 6.12
C LEU A 190 10.04 -13.06 6.31
N GLN A 191 10.60 -13.71 5.28
CA GLN A 191 11.97 -14.23 5.32
C GLN A 191 13.02 -13.10 5.35
N GLU A 192 12.81 -12.03 4.58
CA GLU A 192 13.70 -10.88 4.60
C GLU A 192 13.57 -10.11 5.93
N TRP A 193 12.36 -9.95 6.45
CA TRP A 193 12.11 -9.41 7.79
C TRP A 193 12.87 -10.20 8.87
N ARG A 194 12.80 -11.53 8.84
CA ARG A 194 13.58 -12.40 9.73
C ARG A 194 15.07 -12.09 9.64
N SER A 195 15.60 -12.02 8.42
CA SER A 195 17.01 -11.71 8.19
C SER A 195 17.38 -10.32 8.74
N PHE A 196 16.49 -9.34 8.62
CA PHE A 196 16.67 -8.01 9.18
C PHE A 196 16.72 -8.04 10.71
N VAL A 197 15.71 -8.59 11.39
CA VAL A 197 15.67 -8.62 12.85
C VAL A 197 16.84 -9.41 13.44
N LEU A 198 17.24 -10.52 12.82
CA LEU A 198 18.39 -11.32 13.29
C LEU A 198 19.75 -10.65 13.01
N GLY A 199 19.78 -9.62 12.18
CA GLY A 199 20.98 -8.84 11.86
C GLY A 199 21.84 -9.45 10.75
N THR A 200 21.32 -10.40 9.98
CA THR A 200 21.99 -10.97 8.80
C THR A 200 21.76 -10.12 7.55
N HIS A 201 20.64 -9.37 7.48
CA HIS A 201 20.35 -8.45 6.38
C HIS A 201 21.34 -7.28 6.29
N VAL A 202 21.43 -6.64 5.12
CA VAL A 202 22.34 -5.52 4.84
C VAL A 202 21.94 -4.26 5.62
N CYS A 203 20.64 -3.95 5.74
CA CYS A 203 20.17 -2.71 6.37
C CYS A 203 20.39 -2.63 7.89
N LYS A 204 20.71 -3.75 8.57
CA LYS A 204 20.94 -3.94 10.01
C LYS A 204 19.88 -3.34 10.97
N PRO A 205 19.39 -4.10 11.96
CA PRO A 205 18.42 -3.60 12.92
C PRO A 205 19.11 -2.67 13.94
N SER A 206 18.42 -1.61 14.35
CA SER A 206 18.90 -0.61 15.31
C SER A 206 17.82 -0.23 16.34
N GLY A 207 18.25 0.24 17.50
CA GLY A 207 17.36 0.71 18.57
C GLY A 207 16.85 -0.38 19.54
N PRO A 208 16.28 0.05 20.69
CA PRO A 208 15.86 -0.84 21.77
C PRO A 208 14.70 -1.78 21.42
N VAL A 209 13.72 -1.35 20.60
CA VAL A 209 12.56 -2.19 20.26
C VAL A 209 13.00 -3.41 19.45
N LEU A 210 13.79 -3.19 18.39
CA LEU A 210 14.32 -4.27 17.55
C LEU A 210 15.30 -5.17 18.31
N ARG A 211 16.05 -4.63 19.28
CA ARG A 211 16.89 -5.47 20.17
C ARG A 211 16.05 -6.46 20.96
N ARG A 212 14.96 -5.98 21.60
CA ARG A 212 14.04 -6.85 22.36
C ARG A 212 13.34 -7.87 21.47
N LEU A 213 12.98 -7.47 20.24
CA LEU A 213 12.42 -8.38 19.22
C LEU A 213 13.42 -9.47 18.83
N LYS A 214 14.70 -9.14 18.64
CA LYS A 214 15.76 -10.12 18.35
C LYS A 214 15.99 -11.09 19.50
N GLU A 215 16.07 -10.60 20.72
CA GLU A 215 16.30 -11.43 21.92
C GLU A 215 15.16 -12.43 22.18
N ASN A 216 13.94 -12.09 21.77
CA ASN A 216 12.73 -12.88 21.99
C ASN A 216 12.02 -13.19 20.67
N TYR A 217 12.80 -13.49 19.63
CA TYR A 217 12.27 -13.65 18.27
C TYR A 217 11.25 -14.78 18.19
N ILE A 218 10.09 -14.48 17.63
CA ILE A 218 9.01 -15.41 17.32
C ILE A 218 8.71 -15.23 15.83
N GLU A 219 8.46 -16.33 15.12
CA GLU A 219 8.03 -16.25 13.72
C GLU A 219 6.77 -15.40 13.59
N PRO A 220 6.74 -14.43 12.66
CA PRO A 220 5.54 -13.65 12.39
C PRO A 220 4.35 -14.56 12.07
N LEU A 221 3.23 -14.33 12.76
CA LEU A 221 1.98 -15.00 12.43
C LEU A 221 1.48 -14.54 11.06
N SER A 222 0.73 -15.40 10.41
CA SER A 222 0.06 -15.11 9.15
C SER A 222 -1.43 -15.37 9.24
N GLY A 223 -2.17 -14.88 8.25
CA GLY A 223 -3.57 -15.22 8.03
C GLY A 223 -4.02 -14.77 6.66
N SER A 224 -5.30 -14.98 6.37
CA SER A 224 -5.94 -14.45 5.18
C SER A 224 -7.34 -13.97 5.49
N PHE A 225 -7.79 -12.98 4.71
CA PHE A 225 -9.18 -12.60 4.69
C PHE A 225 -9.95 -13.38 3.63
N PHE A 226 -11.21 -13.62 3.95
CA PHE A 226 -12.24 -13.86 2.96
C PHE A 226 -13.30 -12.78 3.13
N ARG A 227 -13.69 -12.18 2.01
CA ARG A 227 -14.59 -11.04 1.98
C ARG A 227 -15.68 -11.28 0.95
N GLN A 228 -16.91 -11.04 1.37
CA GLN A 228 -18.06 -11.00 0.48
C GLN A 228 -18.98 -9.89 0.98
N ASP A 229 -19.12 -8.84 0.17
CA ASP A 229 -19.79 -7.60 0.56
C ASP A 229 -19.22 -7.05 1.90
N ASP A 230 -20.10 -6.88 2.89
CA ASP A 230 -19.75 -6.44 4.24
C ASP A 230 -19.43 -7.60 5.20
N ALA A 231 -19.55 -8.86 4.74
CA ALA A 231 -19.16 -10.02 5.54
C ALA A 231 -17.64 -10.25 5.44
N ILE A 232 -16.99 -10.25 6.61
CA ILE A 232 -15.55 -10.46 6.73
C ILE A 232 -15.28 -11.70 7.56
N TYR A 233 -14.38 -12.52 7.05
CA TYR A 233 -13.90 -13.71 7.73
C TYR A 233 -12.38 -13.66 7.80
N ILE A 234 -11.85 -14.08 8.93
CA ILE A 234 -10.42 -14.15 9.20
C ILE A 234 -10.06 -15.63 9.32
N CYS A 235 -9.12 -16.06 8.50
CA CYS A 235 -8.52 -17.39 8.56
C CYS A 235 -7.10 -17.23 9.11
N HIS A 236 -6.87 -17.72 10.33
CA HIS A 236 -5.58 -17.63 11.01
C HIS A 236 -4.64 -18.73 10.56
N GLY A 237 -3.42 -18.35 10.17
CA GLY A 237 -2.33 -19.28 9.85
C GLY A 237 -1.92 -19.29 8.38
N PRO A 238 -2.82 -19.35 7.39
CA PRO A 238 -2.43 -19.43 5.99
C PRO A 238 -1.61 -18.23 5.53
N ARG A 239 -0.78 -18.47 4.52
CA ARG A 239 -0.07 -17.44 3.74
C ARG A 239 -0.61 -17.33 2.32
N VAL A 240 -1.83 -17.80 2.12
CA VAL A 240 -2.56 -17.82 0.86
C VAL A 240 -4.03 -17.49 1.12
N SER A 241 -4.71 -16.94 0.11
CA SER A 241 -6.14 -16.71 0.16
C SER A 241 -6.94 -17.96 -0.20
N LEU A 242 -8.21 -17.99 0.19
CA LEU A 242 -9.13 -19.09 -0.16
C LEU A 242 -9.21 -19.30 -1.69
N SER A 243 -9.11 -18.22 -2.48
CA SER A 243 -9.16 -18.30 -3.94
C SER A 243 -7.96 -19.00 -4.58
N SER A 244 -6.85 -19.16 -3.86
CA SER A 244 -5.72 -19.98 -4.33
C SER A 244 -6.02 -21.48 -4.22
N TYR A 245 -7.02 -21.87 -3.44
CA TYR A 245 -7.38 -23.26 -3.16
C TYR A 245 -8.66 -23.72 -3.87
N LEU A 246 -9.57 -22.79 -4.19
CA LEU A 246 -10.83 -23.09 -4.86
C LEU A 246 -10.80 -22.68 -6.34
N THR A 247 -11.63 -23.33 -7.16
CA THR A 247 -11.78 -22.99 -8.58
C THR A 247 -12.26 -21.55 -8.79
N SER A 248 -11.87 -20.94 -9.90
CA SER A 248 -12.32 -19.60 -10.31
C SER A 248 -13.84 -19.48 -10.25
N GLY A 249 -14.34 -18.54 -9.44
CA GLY A 249 -15.78 -18.29 -9.28
C GLY A 249 -16.43 -18.89 -8.03
N PHE A 250 -15.66 -19.20 -6.97
CA PHE A 250 -16.23 -19.52 -5.67
C PHE A 250 -17.12 -18.37 -5.17
N GLU A 251 -18.41 -18.64 -5.04
CA GLU A 251 -19.43 -17.75 -4.48
C GLU A 251 -20.23 -18.60 -3.48
N GLU A 252 -20.00 -18.38 -2.18
CA GLU A 252 -20.70 -19.07 -1.11
C GLU A 252 -21.06 -18.06 -0.03
N THR A 253 -22.36 -17.81 0.14
CA THR A 253 -22.90 -16.81 1.07
C THR A 253 -23.25 -17.40 2.43
N ASP A 254 -23.39 -18.73 2.53
CA ASP A 254 -23.73 -19.39 3.78
C ASP A 254 -22.56 -19.31 4.77
N PRO A 255 -22.72 -18.65 5.93
CA PRO A 255 -21.60 -18.44 6.86
C PRO A 255 -20.97 -19.73 7.39
N VAL A 256 -21.74 -20.80 7.53
CA VAL A 256 -21.24 -22.09 8.04
C VAL A 256 -20.37 -22.73 6.99
N LYS A 257 -20.83 -22.78 5.74
CA LYS A 257 -20.05 -23.33 4.63
C LYS A 257 -18.80 -22.52 4.32
N VAL A 258 -18.87 -21.19 4.40
CA VAL A 258 -17.67 -20.33 4.27
C VAL A 258 -16.62 -20.75 5.31
N LEU A 259 -17.01 -20.93 6.57
CA LEU A 259 -16.09 -21.38 7.61
C LEU A 259 -15.57 -22.80 7.36
N GLU A 260 -16.40 -23.72 6.88
CA GLU A 260 -15.96 -25.07 6.48
C GLU A 260 -14.88 -25.02 5.40
N HIS A 261 -15.05 -24.17 4.38
CA HIS A 261 -14.06 -23.97 3.33
C HIS A 261 -12.78 -23.31 3.84
N LEU A 262 -12.89 -22.31 4.72
CA LEU A 262 -11.72 -21.66 5.32
C LEU A 262 -10.89 -22.64 6.17
N HIS A 263 -11.53 -23.55 6.90
CA HIS A 263 -10.82 -24.59 7.65
C HIS A 263 -10.05 -25.58 6.76
N GLN A 264 -10.39 -25.68 5.47
CA GLN A 264 -9.68 -26.52 4.51
C GLN A 264 -8.46 -25.83 3.89
N VAL A 265 -8.30 -24.51 4.07
CA VAL A 265 -7.16 -23.77 3.53
C VAL A 265 -5.86 -24.27 4.19
N PRO A 266 -4.83 -24.64 3.41
CA PRO A 266 -3.56 -25.10 3.97
C PRO A 266 -2.96 -24.10 4.96
N GLY A 267 -2.61 -24.60 6.15
CA GLY A 267 -2.08 -23.78 7.24
C GLY A 267 -3.15 -23.11 8.12
N CYS A 268 -4.45 -23.34 7.86
CA CYS A 268 -5.51 -22.86 8.75
C CYS A 268 -5.39 -23.49 10.14
N THR A 269 -5.32 -22.63 11.15
CA THR A 269 -5.35 -23.00 12.57
C THR A 269 -6.69 -22.70 13.22
N SER A 270 -7.40 -21.69 12.72
CA SER A 270 -8.77 -21.35 13.10
C SER A 270 -9.35 -20.37 12.07
N ALA A 271 -10.67 -20.39 11.88
CA ALA A 271 -11.37 -19.39 11.09
C ALA A 271 -12.56 -18.82 11.88
N CYS A 272 -12.82 -17.53 11.72
CA CYS A 272 -13.94 -16.86 12.37
C CYS A 272 -14.52 -15.77 11.49
N LYS A 273 -15.80 -15.45 11.70
CA LYS A 273 -16.42 -14.25 11.16
C LYS A 273 -16.07 -13.07 12.08
N ALA A 274 -15.68 -11.95 11.50
CA ALA A 274 -15.40 -10.71 12.21
C ALA A 274 -16.41 -9.62 11.84
N THR A 275 -16.53 -8.63 12.72
CA THR A 275 -17.25 -7.37 12.46
C THR A 275 -16.23 -6.26 12.21
N PHE A 276 -16.63 -5.16 11.59
CA PHE A 276 -15.75 -3.99 11.46
C PHE A 276 -15.31 -3.42 12.82
N ALA A 277 -16.19 -3.49 13.81
CA ALA A 277 -15.95 -3.01 15.17
C ALA A 277 -14.83 -3.78 15.86
N ASP A 278 -14.88 -5.12 15.77
CA ASP A 278 -13.95 -5.97 16.49
C ASP A 278 -12.68 -6.27 15.68
N LEU A 279 -12.70 -6.05 14.35
CA LEU A 279 -11.60 -6.41 13.46
C LEU A 279 -10.28 -5.75 13.88
N LYS A 280 -10.32 -4.48 14.31
CA LYS A 280 -9.13 -3.75 14.78
C LYS A 280 -8.47 -4.47 15.95
N ASP A 281 -9.23 -4.68 17.03
CA ASP A 281 -8.73 -5.28 18.27
C ASP A 281 -8.31 -6.73 18.03
N HIS A 282 -9.09 -7.47 17.24
CA HIS A 282 -8.79 -8.83 16.82
C HIS A 282 -7.41 -8.92 16.12
N LEU A 283 -7.12 -8.05 15.17
CA LEU A 283 -5.83 -8.05 14.48
C LEU A 283 -4.67 -7.70 15.41
N VAL A 284 -4.83 -6.68 16.26
CA VAL A 284 -3.81 -6.26 17.22
C VAL A 284 -3.51 -7.39 18.21
N GLU A 285 -4.54 -8.01 18.79
CA GLU A 285 -4.40 -9.13 19.73
C GLU A 285 -3.79 -10.37 19.06
N TYR A 286 -4.22 -10.70 17.84
CA TYR A 286 -3.69 -11.82 17.10
C TYR A 286 -2.19 -11.66 16.85
N PHE A 287 -1.75 -10.50 16.34
CA PHE A 287 -0.34 -10.27 16.01
C PHE A 287 0.52 -9.97 17.25
N ALA A 288 -0.05 -9.56 18.38
CA ALA A 288 0.70 -9.46 19.64
C ALA A 288 1.35 -10.79 20.04
N ARG A 289 0.76 -11.93 19.65
CA ARG A 289 1.29 -13.29 19.88
C ARG A 289 2.57 -13.58 19.10
N SER A 290 2.84 -12.86 18.01
CA SER A 290 4.11 -12.87 17.27
C SER A 290 4.88 -11.57 17.43
N ARG A 291 4.84 -11.01 18.66
CA ARG A 291 5.54 -9.78 19.02
C ARG A 291 5.18 -8.58 18.13
N ASN A 292 3.90 -8.50 17.76
CA ASN A 292 3.32 -7.42 16.97
C ASN A 292 3.82 -7.37 15.51
N VAL A 293 4.28 -8.48 14.94
CA VAL A 293 4.61 -8.55 13.50
C VAL A 293 3.88 -9.71 12.86
N GLY A 294 3.29 -9.48 11.69
CA GLY A 294 2.65 -10.54 10.92
C GLY A 294 2.26 -10.15 9.51
N GLY A 295 1.55 -11.06 8.86
CA GLY A 295 1.12 -10.92 7.47
C GLY A 295 -0.33 -11.35 7.25
N LEU A 296 -1.00 -10.68 6.32
CA LEU A 296 -2.35 -11.01 5.88
C LEU A 296 -2.41 -11.06 4.36
N VAL A 297 -3.00 -12.13 3.84
CA VAL A 297 -3.38 -12.20 2.43
C VAL A 297 -4.83 -11.76 2.26
N ASP A 298 -5.04 -10.66 1.55
CA ASP A 298 -6.36 -10.12 1.22
C ASP A 298 -7.07 -10.95 0.14
N TYR A 299 -8.40 -10.82 0.08
CA TYR A 299 -9.23 -11.57 -0.85
C TYR A 299 -9.41 -10.82 -2.18
N TYR A 300 -8.48 -11.04 -3.13
CA TYR A 300 -8.48 -10.38 -4.43
C TYR A 300 -9.81 -10.46 -5.21
N PRO A 301 -10.53 -11.62 -5.23
CA PRO A 301 -11.79 -11.71 -5.97
C PRO A 301 -12.83 -10.68 -5.54
N SER A 302 -12.87 -10.27 -4.27
CA SER A 302 -13.79 -9.22 -3.80
C SER A 302 -13.51 -7.88 -4.50
N TRP A 303 -12.23 -7.50 -4.59
CA TRP A 303 -11.84 -6.23 -5.21
C TRP A 303 -12.02 -6.26 -6.74
N ALA A 304 -11.62 -7.35 -7.38
CA ALA A 304 -11.80 -7.53 -8.83
C ALA A 304 -13.28 -7.53 -9.24
N GLN A 305 -14.14 -8.22 -8.47
CA GLN A 305 -15.58 -8.28 -8.75
C GLN A 305 -16.31 -6.95 -8.54
N ALA A 306 -15.81 -6.13 -7.62
CA ALA A 306 -16.28 -4.77 -7.39
C ALA A 306 -15.72 -3.74 -8.40
N ALA A 307 -15.06 -4.20 -9.47
CA ALA A 307 -14.39 -3.35 -10.45
C ALA A 307 -13.43 -2.33 -9.81
N GLU A 308 -12.63 -2.83 -8.87
CA GLU A 308 -11.59 -2.08 -8.16
C GLU A 308 -12.15 -0.95 -7.28
N HIS A 309 -13.46 -0.93 -7.04
CA HIS A 309 -14.08 -0.07 -6.06
C HIS A 309 -13.59 -0.43 -4.65
N ARG A 310 -13.36 0.58 -3.81
CA ARG A 310 -12.78 0.45 -2.49
C ARG A 310 -13.53 -0.51 -1.58
N THR A 311 -14.85 -0.55 -1.69
CA THR A 311 -15.70 -1.49 -0.93
C THR A 311 -15.41 -2.96 -1.21
N GLY A 312 -14.70 -3.30 -2.29
CA GLY A 312 -14.18 -4.65 -2.52
C GLY A 312 -12.72 -4.84 -2.07
N GLY A 313 -12.02 -3.75 -1.76
CA GLY A 313 -10.58 -3.69 -1.48
C GLY A 313 -10.18 -4.13 -0.06
N LYS A 314 -9.03 -3.63 0.39
CA LYS A 314 -8.40 -3.98 1.66
C LYS A 314 -9.11 -3.26 2.80
N VAL A 315 -9.85 -4.03 3.60
CA VAL A 315 -10.53 -3.49 4.78
C VAL A 315 -9.53 -2.91 5.76
N PHE A 316 -9.80 -1.70 6.22
CA PHE A 316 -9.02 -1.00 7.22
C PHE A 316 -9.93 -0.28 8.23
N PRO A 317 -10.28 -0.94 9.35
CA PRO A 317 -11.09 -0.31 10.39
C PRO A 317 -10.22 0.67 11.16
N VAL A 318 -10.70 1.91 11.31
CA VAL A 318 -10.06 2.96 12.11
C VAL A 318 -11.00 3.40 13.22
N SER A 319 -10.43 3.76 14.36
CA SER A 319 -11.14 4.46 15.43
C SER A 319 -10.66 5.90 15.44
N GLN A 320 -11.53 6.84 15.04
CA GLN A 320 -11.17 8.25 15.08
C GLN A 320 -10.90 8.70 16.52
N ASN A 321 -9.84 9.49 16.70
CA ASN A 321 -9.40 9.99 18.01
C ASN A 321 -9.08 8.89 19.05
N ASP A 322 -8.59 7.72 18.62
CA ASP A 322 -8.20 6.66 19.56
C ASP A 322 -7.10 7.17 20.54
N PRO A 323 -7.32 7.08 21.86
CA PRO A 323 -6.35 7.56 22.84
C PRO A 323 -5.13 6.65 22.97
N ASN A 324 -5.22 5.40 22.51
CA ASN A 324 -4.20 4.38 22.71
C ASN A 324 -3.39 4.09 21.44
N TYR A 325 -3.97 4.31 20.27
CA TYR A 325 -3.40 3.90 19.00
C TYR A 325 -3.24 5.03 17.98
N TYR A 326 -2.23 4.89 17.12
CA TYR A 326 -2.20 5.52 15.80
C TYR A 326 -2.43 4.45 14.75
N PHE A 327 -3.10 4.81 13.66
CA PHE A 327 -3.35 3.89 12.53
C PHE A 327 -2.77 4.47 11.24
N VAL A 328 -2.03 3.66 10.49
CA VAL A 328 -1.48 4.06 9.18
C VAL A 328 -1.51 2.89 8.21
N PHE A 329 -1.92 3.16 6.97
CA PHE A 329 -1.90 2.21 5.85
C PHE A 329 -1.07 2.79 4.70
N PHE A 330 0.00 2.09 4.35
CA PHE A 330 0.83 2.38 3.18
C PHE A 330 0.43 1.49 1.99
N ASP A 331 0.10 2.10 0.85
CA ASP A 331 -0.22 1.38 -0.40
C ASP A 331 -0.01 2.34 -1.58
N ASP A 332 0.55 1.88 -2.70
CA ASP A 332 0.74 2.70 -3.90
C ASP A 332 -0.56 2.94 -4.67
N ASN A 333 -1.57 2.09 -4.46
CA ASN A 333 -2.87 2.17 -5.11
C ASN A 333 -3.95 2.83 -4.23
N ILE A 334 -3.52 3.65 -3.26
CA ILE A 334 -4.40 4.58 -2.54
C ILE A 334 -4.60 5.83 -3.39
N PHE A 335 -5.86 6.17 -3.63
CA PHE A 335 -6.28 7.42 -4.26
C PHE A 335 -7.17 8.18 -3.26
N ILE A 336 -6.63 9.21 -2.63
CA ILE A 336 -7.33 9.94 -1.56
C ILE A 336 -8.59 10.62 -2.12
N GLY A 337 -9.75 10.32 -1.52
CA GLY A 337 -11.04 10.87 -1.93
C GLY A 337 -11.61 10.25 -3.20
N ASP A 338 -11.07 9.12 -3.65
CA ASP A 338 -11.54 8.38 -4.83
C ASP A 338 -12.13 7.03 -4.42
N GLU A 339 -13.27 6.69 -5.02
CA GLU A 339 -13.97 5.42 -4.81
C GLU A 339 -13.21 4.22 -5.40
N HIS A 340 -12.26 4.44 -6.30
CA HIS A 340 -11.39 3.41 -6.88
C HIS A 340 -10.07 3.20 -6.10
N SER A 341 -9.96 3.80 -4.91
CA SER A 341 -8.86 3.56 -3.98
C SER A 341 -8.88 2.13 -3.44
N ILE A 342 -7.72 1.48 -3.32
CA ILE A 342 -7.64 0.07 -2.89
C ILE A 342 -8.02 -0.17 -1.42
N VAL A 343 -7.91 0.85 -0.57
CA VAL A 343 -8.18 0.73 0.87
C VAL A 343 -9.62 1.11 1.17
N ASP A 344 -10.33 0.21 1.85
CA ASP A 344 -11.67 0.43 2.39
C ASP A 344 -11.55 0.90 3.83
N ILE A 345 -11.35 2.20 4.03
CA ILE A 345 -11.35 2.80 5.36
C ILE A 345 -12.77 2.78 5.89
N ARG A 346 -12.96 2.22 7.09
CA ARG A 346 -14.26 2.18 7.76
C ARG A 346 -14.13 2.65 9.19
N GLU A 347 -15.12 3.38 9.68
CA GLU A 347 -15.20 3.63 11.12
C GLU A 347 -15.47 2.30 11.82
N ALA A 348 -14.77 2.03 12.91
CA ALA A 348 -14.95 0.78 13.64
C ALA A 348 -16.41 0.60 14.09
N ASP A 349 -17.08 1.65 14.57
CA ASP A 349 -18.46 1.58 15.06
C ASP A 349 -19.53 1.63 13.95
N GLY A 350 -19.24 2.31 12.85
CA GLY A 350 -20.12 2.50 11.72
C GLY A 350 -19.54 1.78 10.52
N ALA A 351 -20.14 0.64 10.15
CA ALA A 351 -19.77 -0.16 8.98
C ALA A 351 -19.75 0.59 7.62
N LYS A 352 -19.94 1.92 7.60
CA LYS A 352 -19.88 2.77 6.41
C LYS A 352 -18.43 3.05 6.01
N SER A 353 -18.15 2.92 4.72
CA SER A 353 -16.89 3.39 4.13
C SER A 353 -16.74 4.90 4.28
N LEU A 354 -15.56 5.33 4.70
CA LEU A 354 -15.20 6.73 4.87
C LEU A 354 -14.54 7.23 3.58
N VAL A 355 -15.26 8.09 2.85
CA VAL A 355 -14.80 8.72 1.62
C VAL A 355 -14.75 10.23 1.87
N ASP A 356 -13.68 10.65 2.52
CA ASP A 356 -13.44 12.04 2.89
C ASP A 356 -11.94 12.32 2.84
N ILE A 357 -11.54 13.31 2.05
CA ILE A 357 -10.14 13.63 1.78
C ILE A 357 -9.37 13.94 3.07
N ASP A 358 -9.99 14.65 4.01
CA ASP A 358 -9.33 15.09 5.24
C ASP A 358 -9.24 13.96 6.26
N ILE A 359 -10.22 13.05 6.28
CA ILE A 359 -10.15 11.82 7.08
C ILE A 359 -9.11 10.86 6.49
N GLU A 360 -9.15 10.58 5.20
CA GLU A 360 -8.28 9.61 4.55
C GLU A 360 -6.79 9.96 4.72
N LYS A 361 -6.41 11.23 4.60
CA LYS A 361 -5.01 11.69 4.80
C LYS A 361 -4.47 11.41 6.21
N LYS A 362 -5.34 11.24 7.20
CA LYS A 362 -4.91 10.90 8.57
C LYS A 362 -4.37 9.49 8.64
N TYR A 363 -4.91 8.58 7.83
CA TYR A 363 -4.75 7.14 8.00
C TYR A 363 -4.10 6.45 6.80
N CYS A 364 -4.12 7.05 5.63
CA CYS A 364 -3.68 6.45 4.39
C CYS A 364 -2.57 7.26 3.73
N VAL A 365 -1.51 6.57 3.33
CA VAL A 365 -0.37 7.13 2.61
C VAL A 365 -0.37 6.56 1.18
N PRO A 366 -0.67 7.38 0.15
CA PRO A 366 -0.49 7.00 -1.24
C PRO A 366 1.00 6.93 -1.57
N VAL A 367 1.56 5.72 -1.52
CA VAL A 367 3.00 5.53 -1.65
C VAL A 367 3.47 5.81 -3.07
N ASN A 368 4.34 6.81 -3.22
CA ASN A 368 5.07 7.03 -4.45
C ASN A 368 6.34 6.15 -4.45
N ALA A 369 6.26 5.01 -5.12
CA ALA A 369 7.33 4.02 -5.21
C ALA A 369 8.68 4.63 -5.66
N PHE A 370 8.64 5.50 -6.66
CA PHE A 370 9.83 6.19 -7.17
C PHE A 370 10.53 7.01 -6.09
N LYS A 371 9.77 7.84 -5.36
CA LYS A 371 10.31 8.63 -4.24
C LYS A 371 10.77 7.74 -3.09
N ALA A 372 10.04 6.67 -2.79
CA ALA A 372 10.38 5.73 -1.71
C ALA A 372 11.71 5.00 -1.96
N ILE A 373 12.08 4.76 -3.22
CA ILE A 373 13.38 4.17 -3.58
C ILE A 373 14.52 5.18 -3.39
N LEU A 374 14.31 6.44 -3.81
CA LEU A 374 15.38 7.44 -3.90
C LEU A 374 15.58 8.23 -2.60
N ASP A 375 14.51 8.48 -1.84
CA ASP A 375 14.55 9.18 -0.56
C ASP A 375 14.47 8.21 0.62
N LYS A 376 15.60 8.06 1.30
CA LYS A 376 15.71 7.23 2.50
C LYS A 376 14.74 7.64 3.62
N GLU A 377 14.38 8.93 3.71
CA GLU A 377 13.46 9.44 4.74
C GLU A 377 11.98 9.36 4.33
N TYR A 378 11.66 8.89 3.12
CA TYR A 378 10.31 8.92 2.56
C TYR A 378 9.24 8.43 3.54
N PHE A 379 9.33 7.17 3.99
CA PHE A 379 8.35 6.60 4.92
C PHE A 379 8.33 7.26 6.28
N VAL A 380 9.47 7.79 6.76
CA VAL A 380 9.51 8.53 8.03
C VAL A 380 8.71 9.83 7.88
N ASN A 381 8.92 10.57 6.79
CA ASN A 381 8.22 11.82 6.51
C ASN A 381 6.70 11.61 6.37
N GLU A 382 6.29 10.62 5.56
CA GLU A 382 4.87 10.30 5.38
C GLU A 382 4.22 9.88 6.70
N LEU A 383 4.92 9.07 7.50
CA LEU A 383 4.45 8.68 8.83
C LEU A 383 4.26 9.90 9.75
N CYS A 384 5.24 10.81 9.80
CA CYS A 384 5.14 12.02 10.61
C CYS A 384 3.89 12.84 10.29
N GLU A 385 3.59 13.01 9.00
CA GLU A 385 2.42 13.77 8.58
C GLU A 385 1.12 13.11 9.02
N CYS A 386 0.98 11.77 8.87
CA CYS A 386 -0.19 11.05 9.37
C CYS A 386 -0.38 11.22 10.89
N LEU A 387 0.70 11.06 11.67
CA LEU A 387 0.66 11.18 13.14
C LEU A 387 0.27 12.61 13.56
N ARG A 388 0.85 13.63 12.91
CA ARG A 388 0.55 15.05 13.15
C ARG A 388 -0.93 15.36 12.90
N LEU A 389 -1.49 14.83 11.81
CA LEU A 389 -2.90 15.02 11.49
C LEU A 389 -3.82 14.35 12.53
N GLN A 390 -3.48 13.15 12.99
CA GLN A 390 -4.24 12.45 14.05
C GLN A 390 -4.18 13.17 15.41
N ASP A 391 -3.06 13.81 15.78
CA ASP A 391 -2.94 14.56 17.04
C ASP A 391 -3.62 15.94 17.03
N SER A 392 -3.67 16.59 15.86
CA SER A 392 -4.23 17.95 15.73
C SER A 392 -5.72 18.05 16.09
N GLU A 393 -6.46 16.95 16.01
CA GLU A 393 -7.88 16.90 16.41
C GLU A 393 -8.11 16.45 17.85
N ALA A 394 -7.25 15.59 18.40
CA ALA A 394 -7.32 15.21 19.81
C ALA A 394 -7.28 16.46 20.72
N SER A 395 -6.47 17.45 20.33
CA SER A 395 -6.34 18.74 21.01
C SER A 395 -7.54 19.70 20.76
N LEU A 396 -8.27 19.57 19.64
CA LEU A 396 -9.49 20.33 19.37
C LEU A 396 -10.72 19.76 20.11
N GLY A 397 -10.82 18.44 20.23
CA GLY A 397 -11.88 17.74 20.97
C GLY A 397 -11.84 18.03 22.47
N GLU A 398 -10.64 18.02 23.08
CA GLU A 398 -10.45 18.41 24.49
C GLU A 398 -10.83 19.88 24.73
N ALA A 399 -10.47 20.79 23.81
CA ALA A 399 -10.78 22.21 23.92
C ALA A 399 -12.29 22.51 23.77
N GLN A 400 -13.04 21.70 23.02
CA GLN A 400 -14.50 21.81 22.94
C GLN A 400 -15.21 21.23 24.16
N LEU A 401 -14.73 20.10 24.71
CA LEU A 401 -15.29 19.53 25.94
C LEU A 401 -15.11 20.48 27.15
N LEU A 402 -13.92 21.08 27.29
CA LEU A 402 -13.62 22.05 28.35
C LEU A 402 -14.40 23.37 28.24
N ARG A 403 -14.98 23.68 27.08
CA ARG A 403 -15.87 24.84 26.87
C ARG A 403 -17.35 24.51 27.07
N SER A 404 -17.68 23.23 27.20
CA SER A 404 -19.04 22.72 27.42
C SER A 404 -19.32 22.29 28.87
N GLN A 405 -18.30 22.37 29.73
CA GLN A 405 -18.39 22.30 31.19
C GLN A 405 -18.27 23.71 31.77
#